data_AF-A0A7Y6WSA0-F1
#
_entry.id   AF-A0A7Y6WSA0-F1
#
_cell.length_a   1.000
_cell.length_b   1.000
_cell.length_c   1.000
_cell.angle_alpha   90.00
_cell.angle_beta   90.00
_cell.angle_gamma   90.00
#
_symmetry.space_group_name_H-M   'P 1'
#
loop_
_entity.id
_entity.type
_entity.pdbx_description
1 polymer ?
#
loop_
_entity_poly.entity_id
_entity_poly.type
_entity_poly.pdbx_seq_one_letter_code
_entity_poly.pdbx_strand_id
1 'polypeptide(L)'
;MSLTIDDVCGLPSTRHDLSIPREPAAALIKLLDALSLTDLSHTPPSRLDSIQSFSMQAIQILVNASQYSKSQSKTPDNRDNFINQIRGMHKNLYDVAAPAVALELHIQPAIKEQLGKAEAILETINNTEKQCSKILTQLKDYATNAVVSEQSRHFSAEAKGHSHAAWAWFGGMSLAAITISITAWWASRNPPASLIDGSLPLTIFAYIPRFVILSIAFYALSLCARNFRASRHNYIINRHRSVALDTFSVLASSTADSKVKDAILAQVSSTIFSSQPSGYAIDQAEPLPQATAVELLQRIGPK
;
A
#
# COMPACT_ATOMS: atom_id res chain seq x y z
N MET A 1 11.82 48.58 22.30
CA MET A 1 10.53 48.68 23.03
C MET A 1 9.44 48.46 21.99
N SER A 2 8.77 47.30 22.01
CA SER A 2 7.74 46.95 21.02
C SER A 2 6.44 47.69 21.36
N LEU A 3 6.13 48.78 20.64
CA LEU A 3 4.82 49.44 20.72
C LEU A 3 3.79 48.53 20.03
N THR A 4 2.81 48.03 20.79
CA THR A 4 1.73 47.24 20.20
C THR A 4 0.62 48.15 19.65
N ILE A 5 -0.13 47.69 18.65
CA ILE A 5 -1.28 48.43 18.10
C ILE A 5 -2.30 48.77 19.21
N ASP A 6 -2.44 47.88 20.19
CA ASP A 6 -3.34 48.05 21.32
C ASP A 6 -2.84 49.13 22.31
N ASP A 7 -1.53 49.36 22.43
CA ASP A 7 -0.96 50.47 23.21
C ASP A 7 -1.28 51.83 22.61
N VAL A 8 -1.34 51.93 21.28
CA VAL A 8 -1.58 53.18 20.55
C VAL A 8 -3.08 53.49 20.47
N CYS A 9 -3.91 52.47 20.28
CA CYS A 9 -5.35 52.66 20.07
C CYS A 9 -6.18 52.54 21.35
N GLY A 10 -5.66 51.92 22.41
CA GLY A 10 -6.42 51.60 23.62
C GLY A 10 -7.40 50.44 23.45
N LEU A 11 -7.99 49.98 24.57
CA LEU A 11 -9.01 48.92 24.59
C LEU A 11 -10.38 49.47 24.10
N PRO A 12 -11.17 48.69 23.34
CA PRO A 12 -12.47 49.13 22.85
C PRO A 12 -13.43 49.37 24.02
N SER A 13 -13.80 50.63 24.26
CA SER A 13 -14.77 51.03 25.29
C SER A 13 -16.00 51.64 24.62
N THR A 14 -17.20 51.16 24.95
CA THR A 14 -18.41 51.52 24.18
C THR A 14 -18.95 52.94 24.41
N ARG A 15 -19.47 53.49 23.31
CA ARG A 15 -20.40 54.62 23.06
C ARG A 15 -19.92 56.07 23.03
N HIS A 16 -18.81 56.46 23.66
CA HIS A 16 -18.16 57.77 23.43
C HIS A 16 -16.63 57.62 23.53
N ASP A 17 -16.07 56.73 22.72
CA ASP A 17 -14.62 56.47 22.76
C ASP A 17 -13.86 57.55 21.98
N LEU A 18 -12.98 58.26 22.68
CA LEU A 18 -12.03 59.20 22.09
C LEU A 18 -10.70 58.50 21.75
N SER A 19 -10.72 57.18 21.58
CA SER A 19 -9.61 56.37 21.12
C SER A 19 -9.22 56.68 19.68
N ILE A 20 -7.95 56.42 19.37
CA ILE A 20 -7.42 56.54 18.01
C ILE A 20 -7.87 55.32 17.20
N PRO A 21 -8.43 55.49 15.98
CA PRO A 21 -8.79 54.39 15.10
C PRO A 21 -7.59 53.47 14.79
N ARG A 22 -7.84 52.15 14.79
CA ARG A 22 -6.80 51.13 14.56
C ARG A 22 -6.15 51.19 13.19
N GLU A 23 -6.93 51.51 12.16
CA GLU A 23 -6.50 51.48 10.76
C GLU A 23 -5.28 52.39 10.45
N PRO A 24 -5.31 53.72 10.73
CA PRO A 24 -4.17 54.60 10.44
C PRO A 24 -2.91 54.23 11.24
N ALA A 25 -3.06 53.80 12.49
CA ALA A 25 -1.94 53.39 13.32
C ALA A 25 -1.32 52.07 12.82
N ALA A 26 -2.16 51.08 12.46
CA ALA A 26 -1.69 49.81 11.92
C ALA A 26 -0.98 49.96 10.57
N ALA A 27 -1.45 50.87 9.70
CA ALA A 27 -0.80 51.15 8.43
C ALA A 27 0.63 51.72 8.62
N LEU A 28 0.80 52.68 9.53
CA LEU A 28 2.10 53.27 9.84
C LEU A 28 3.07 52.25 10.47
N ILE A 29 2.59 51.42 11.40
CA ILE A 29 3.40 50.38 12.05
C ILE A 29 3.87 49.35 11.01
N LYS A 30 2.97 48.87 10.14
CA LYS A 30 3.33 47.92 9.07
C LYS A 30 4.41 48.47 8.13
N LEU A 31 4.35 49.76 7.81
CA LEU A 31 5.36 50.40 6.96
C LEU A 31 6.73 50.48 7.64
N LEU A 32 6.76 50.79 8.94
CA LEU A 32 7.99 50.77 9.75
C LEU A 32 8.58 49.35 9.85
N ASP A 33 7.72 48.34 10.05
CA ASP A 33 8.14 46.94 10.07
C ASP A 33 8.72 46.51 8.72
N ALA A 34 8.06 46.85 7.61
CA ALA A 34 8.57 46.57 6.27
C ALA A 34 9.94 47.23 6.02
N LEU A 35 10.13 48.47 6.45
CA LEU A 35 11.41 49.17 6.36
C LEU A 35 12.51 48.52 7.20
N SER A 36 12.17 47.97 8.37
CA SER A 36 13.14 47.28 9.23
C SER A 36 13.70 45.98 8.62
N LEU A 37 12.94 45.37 7.71
CA LEU A 37 13.31 44.13 7.01
C LEU A 37 14.00 44.38 5.67
N THR A 38 14.01 45.63 5.18
CA THR A 38 14.55 45.97 3.86
C THR A 38 16.05 46.27 3.97
N ASP A 39 16.87 45.71 3.06
CA ASP A 39 18.29 46.10 2.95
C ASP A 39 18.42 47.45 2.25
N LEU A 40 18.81 48.47 3.00
CA LEU A 40 18.93 49.85 2.52
C LEU A 40 20.35 50.21 2.08
N SER A 41 21.28 49.25 2.00
CA SER A 41 22.71 49.45 1.70
C SER A 41 22.98 50.21 0.38
N HIS A 42 22.07 50.09 -0.60
CA HIS A 42 22.17 50.73 -1.90
C HIS A 42 21.42 52.06 -2.03
N THR A 43 20.81 52.54 -0.94
CA THR A 43 20.05 53.80 -0.94
C THR A 43 21.00 55.00 -0.80
N PRO A 44 20.81 56.10 -1.56
CA PRO A 44 21.63 57.30 -1.40
C PRO A 44 21.63 57.82 0.04
N PRO A 45 22.77 58.29 0.58
CA PRO A 45 22.88 58.75 1.97
C PRO A 45 21.84 59.82 2.36
N SER A 46 21.56 60.77 1.47
CA SER A 46 20.54 61.82 1.71
C SER A 46 19.11 61.27 1.88
N ARG A 47 18.81 60.14 1.24
CA ARG A 47 17.53 59.45 1.37
C ARG A 47 17.50 58.58 2.62
N LEU A 48 18.62 57.94 2.98
CA LEU A 48 18.76 57.23 4.26
C LEU A 48 18.52 58.16 5.44
N ASP A 49 19.13 59.35 5.43
CA ASP A 49 18.94 60.37 6.47
C ASP A 49 17.47 60.80 6.56
N SER A 50 16.81 60.95 5.41
CA SER A 50 15.39 61.29 5.33
C SER A 50 14.51 60.17 5.90
N ILE A 51 14.74 58.92 5.50
CA ILE A 51 14.02 57.74 6.00
C ILE A 51 14.20 57.59 7.50
N GLN A 52 15.43 57.77 8.00
CA GLN A 52 15.74 57.72 9.43
C GLN A 52 15.00 58.82 10.19
N SER A 53 15.06 60.07 9.70
CA SER A 53 14.38 61.20 10.31
C SER A 53 12.86 61.00 10.36
N PHE A 54 12.23 60.60 9.25
CA PHE A 54 10.79 60.34 9.21
C PHE A 54 10.38 59.12 10.04
N SER A 55 11.23 58.08 10.12
CA SER A 55 10.97 56.92 10.98
C SER A 55 11.03 57.30 12.47
N MET A 56 12.00 58.10 12.88
CA MET A 56 12.08 58.62 14.26
C MET A 56 10.87 59.49 14.59
N GLN A 57 10.45 60.37 13.67
CA GLN A 57 9.25 61.19 13.86
C GLN A 57 7.97 60.35 13.92
N ALA A 58 7.85 59.31 13.09
CA ALA A 58 6.73 58.36 13.12
C ALA A 58 6.64 57.62 14.45
N ILE A 59 7.77 57.11 14.96
CA ILE A 59 7.85 56.46 16.27
C ILE A 59 7.44 57.45 17.37
N GLN A 60 7.93 58.69 17.33
CA GLN A 60 7.57 59.69 18.33
C GLN A 60 6.08 60.05 18.32
N ILE A 61 5.46 60.15 17.14
CA ILE A 61 4.02 60.37 17.01
C ILE A 61 3.24 59.18 17.59
N LEU A 62 3.66 57.94 17.31
CA LEU A 62 3.03 56.74 17.87
C LEU A 62 3.19 56.65 19.40
N VAL A 63 4.34 57.05 19.94
CA VAL A 63 4.57 57.15 21.39
C VAL A 63 3.65 58.19 22.01
N ASN A 64 3.57 59.39 21.45
CA ASN A 64 2.72 60.46 21.97
C ASN A 64 1.23 60.09 21.87
N ALA A 65 0.83 59.44 20.78
CA ALA A 65 -0.51 58.87 20.59
C ALA A 65 -0.83 57.79 21.64
N SER A 66 0.13 56.92 21.98
CA SER A 66 -0.03 55.92 23.04
C SER A 66 -0.19 56.55 24.43
N GLN A 67 0.53 57.65 24.71
CA GLN A 67 0.39 58.41 25.95
C GLN A 67 -0.97 59.10 26.04
N TYR A 68 -1.44 59.70 24.95
CA TYR A 68 -2.79 60.26 24.84
C TYR A 68 -3.87 59.20 25.09
N SER A 69 -3.74 58.03 24.47
CA SER A 69 -4.69 56.91 24.65
C SER A 69 -4.78 56.42 26.09
N LYS A 70 -3.71 56.60 26.88
CA LYS A 70 -3.62 56.27 28.32
C LYS A 70 -3.98 57.44 29.26
N SER A 71 -4.23 58.64 28.73
CA SER A 71 -4.57 59.84 29.51
C SER A 71 -6.02 59.86 30.00
N GLN A 72 -6.26 60.49 31.15
CA GLN A 72 -7.60 60.73 31.72
C GLN A 72 -8.35 61.91 31.06
N SER A 73 -7.63 62.84 30.40
CA SER A 73 -8.19 64.05 29.78
C SER A 73 -8.21 63.97 28.25
N LYS A 74 -9.15 63.20 27.69
CA LYS A 74 -9.33 63.05 26.24
C LYS A 74 -10.26 64.12 25.69
N THR A 75 -9.87 64.78 24.61
CA THR A 75 -10.73 65.72 23.86
C THR A 75 -10.85 65.29 22.38
N PRO A 76 -11.98 65.57 21.71
CA PRO A 76 -12.16 65.30 20.27
C PRO A 76 -11.11 65.97 19.38
N ASP A 77 -10.78 67.24 19.65
CA ASP A 77 -9.83 68.00 18.83
C ASP A 77 -8.41 67.40 18.87
N ASN A 78 -7.96 66.95 20.05
CA ASN A 78 -6.66 66.31 20.19
C ASN A 78 -6.62 64.94 19.52
N ARG A 79 -7.73 64.18 19.58
CA ARG A 79 -7.87 62.90 18.87
C ARG A 79 -7.71 63.10 17.37
N ASP A 80 -8.47 64.04 16.80
CA ASP A 80 -8.49 64.29 15.37
C ASP A 80 -7.15 64.85 14.87
N ASN A 81 -6.45 65.64 15.69
CA ASN A 81 -5.09 66.06 15.44
C ASN A 81 -4.12 64.87 15.33
N PHE A 82 -4.13 63.94 16.31
CA PHE A 82 -3.29 62.74 16.24
C PHE A 82 -3.62 61.85 15.04
N ILE A 83 -4.89 61.69 14.69
CA ILE A 83 -5.31 60.94 13.48
C ILE A 83 -4.70 61.57 12.22
N ASN A 84 -4.79 62.89 12.10
CA ASN A 84 -4.26 63.60 10.94
C ASN A 84 -2.73 63.58 10.90
N GLN A 85 -2.07 63.65 12.05
CA GLN A 85 -0.61 63.50 12.17
C GLN A 85 -0.14 62.10 11.78
N ILE A 86 -0.80 61.04 12.25
CA ILE A 86 -0.47 59.66 11.89
C ILE A 86 -0.68 59.43 10.39
N ARG A 87 -1.81 59.89 9.83
CA ARG A 87 -2.10 59.75 8.40
C ARG A 87 -1.10 60.53 7.53
N GLY A 88 -0.79 61.76 7.92
CA GLY A 88 0.20 62.60 7.24
C GLY A 88 1.60 61.99 7.30
N MET A 89 1.98 61.44 8.46
CA MET A 89 3.28 60.80 8.62
C MET A 89 3.40 59.50 7.83
N HIS A 90 2.35 58.67 7.80
CA HIS A 90 2.31 57.49 6.93
C HIS A 90 2.54 57.86 5.47
N LYS A 91 1.86 58.91 4.98
CA LYS A 91 2.05 59.40 3.61
C LYS A 91 3.49 59.85 3.36
N ASN A 92 4.03 60.70 4.23
CA ASN A 92 5.39 61.23 4.07
C ASN A 92 6.46 60.13 4.12
N LEU A 93 6.33 59.18 5.05
CA LEU A 93 7.24 58.04 5.15
C LEU A 93 7.13 57.15 3.91
N TYR A 94 5.91 56.89 3.42
CA TYR A 94 5.68 56.10 2.21
C TYR A 94 6.32 56.75 0.98
N ASP A 95 6.11 58.06 0.78
CA ASP A 95 6.65 58.79 -0.39
C ASP A 95 8.19 58.78 -0.43
N VAL A 96 8.84 58.77 0.74
CA VAL A 96 10.31 58.75 0.85
C VAL A 96 10.87 57.33 0.80
N ALA A 97 10.17 56.36 1.36
CA ALA A 97 10.61 54.97 1.45
C ALA A 97 10.33 54.15 0.18
N ALA A 98 9.23 54.44 -0.55
CA ALA A 98 8.81 53.66 -1.70
C ALA A 98 9.89 53.51 -2.79
N PRO A 99 10.69 54.54 -3.14
CA PRO A 99 11.78 54.39 -4.11
C PRO A 99 12.90 53.46 -3.63
N ALA A 100 13.21 53.46 -2.33
CA ALA A 100 14.24 52.59 -1.76
C ALA A 100 13.79 51.12 -1.76
N VAL A 101 12.53 50.87 -1.40
CA VAL A 101 11.91 49.54 -1.47
C VAL A 101 11.79 49.06 -2.91
N ALA A 102 11.41 49.94 -3.85
CA ALA A 102 11.34 49.60 -5.27
C ALA A 102 12.73 49.30 -5.88
N LEU A 103 13.77 49.97 -5.41
CA LEU A 103 15.15 49.73 -5.83
C LEU A 103 15.65 48.38 -5.33
N GLU A 104 15.36 48.00 -4.08
CA GLU A 104 15.68 46.66 -3.55
C GLU A 104 15.00 45.55 -4.36
N LEU A 105 13.70 45.72 -4.68
CA LEU A 105 12.95 44.80 -5.52
C LEU A 105 13.52 44.69 -6.95
N HIS A 106 14.12 45.77 -7.46
CA HIS A 106 14.76 45.80 -8.77
C HIS A 106 16.18 45.19 -8.76
N ILE A 107 16.92 45.36 -7.67
CA ILE A 107 18.29 44.84 -7.46
C ILE A 107 18.30 43.32 -7.15
N GLN A 108 17.14 42.66 -7.01
CA GLN A 108 17.03 41.21 -6.78
C GLN A 108 16.71 40.35 -8.04
N PRO A 109 17.51 40.32 -9.12
CA PRO A 109 17.39 39.28 -10.14
C PRO A 109 17.72 37.88 -9.58
N ALA A 110 18.44 37.79 -8.45
CA ALA A 110 18.75 36.54 -7.75
C ALA A 110 17.50 35.81 -7.23
N ILE A 111 16.46 36.52 -6.78
CA ILE A 111 15.23 35.86 -6.28
C ILE A 111 14.40 35.28 -7.42
N LYS A 112 14.30 35.96 -8.58
CA LYS A 112 13.61 35.41 -9.77
C LYS A 112 14.33 34.19 -10.34
N GLU A 113 15.66 34.21 -10.39
CA GLU A 113 16.45 33.05 -10.83
C GLU A 113 16.32 31.87 -9.85
N GLN A 114 16.34 32.14 -8.54
CA GLN A 114 16.12 31.12 -7.52
C GLN A 114 14.69 30.55 -7.55
N LEU A 115 13.67 31.37 -7.80
CA LEU A 115 12.28 30.90 -7.99
C LEU A 115 12.16 30.00 -9.22
N GLY A 116 12.75 30.36 -10.36
CA GLY A 116 12.76 29.50 -11.55
C GLY A 116 13.51 28.19 -11.33
N LYS A 117 14.63 28.20 -10.58
CA LYS A 117 15.33 26.99 -10.16
C LYS A 117 14.49 26.14 -9.21
N ALA A 118 13.78 26.75 -8.27
CA ALA A 118 12.88 26.05 -7.34
C ALA A 118 11.70 25.40 -8.08
N GLU A 119 11.10 26.08 -9.06
CA GLU A 119 10.05 25.53 -9.92
C GLU A 119 10.55 24.35 -10.76
N ALA A 120 11.74 24.46 -11.35
CA ALA A 120 12.36 23.36 -12.10
C ALA A 120 12.70 22.15 -11.21
N ILE A 121 13.15 22.38 -9.97
CA ILE A 121 13.37 21.33 -8.98
C ILE A 121 12.05 20.69 -8.58
N LEU A 122 10.98 21.46 -8.35
CA LEU A 122 9.65 20.93 -8.04
C LEU A 122 9.09 20.07 -9.18
N GLU A 123 9.27 20.49 -10.43
CA GLU A 123 8.89 19.68 -11.59
C GLU A 123 9.69 18.37 -11.66
N THR A 124 11.00 18.44 -11.38
CA THR A 124 11.87 17.25 -11.32
C THR A 124 11.45 16.30 -10.21
N ILE A 125 11.12 16.82 -9.02
CA ILE A 125 10.62 16.03 -7.88
C ILE A 125 9.31 15.35 -8.26
N ASN A 126 8.36 16.08 -8.86
CA ASN A 126 7.06 15.55 -9.25
C ASN A 126 7.18 14.46 -10.34
N ASN A 127 8.07 14.67 -11.31
CA ASN A 127 8.39 13.64 -12.31
C ASN A 127 9.08 12.42 -11.69
N THR A 128 9.98 12.62 -10.72
CA THR A 128 10.64 11.53 -9.98
C THR A 128 9.64 10.76 -9.13
N GLU A 129 8.69 11.44 -8.48
CA GLU A 129 7.60 10.82 -7.72
C GLU A 129 6.75 9.92 -8.63
N LYS A 130 6.36 10.41 -9.81
CA LYS A 130 5.63 9.63 -10.81
C LYS A 130 6.41 8.40 -11.27
N GLN A 131 7.71 8.54 -11.54
CA GLN A 131 8.56 7.40 -11.93
C GLN A 131 8.71 6.39 -10.79
N CYS A 132 8.93 6.86 -9.56
CA CYS A 132 9.07 6.01 -8.38
C CYS A 132 7.77 5.25 -8.10
N SER A 133 6.62 5.91 -8.21
CA SER A 133 5.30 5.30 -8.13
C SER A 133 5.12 4.20 -9.18
N LYS A 134 5.48 4.48 -10.45
CA LYS A 134 5.41 3.50 -11.54
C LYS A 134 6.32 2.29 -11.29
N ILE A 135 7.55 2.52 -10.84
CA ILE A 135 8.51 1.47 -10.50
C ILE A 135 8.00 0.64 -9.33
N LEU A 136 7.44 1.27 -8.29
CA LEU A 136 6.86 0.58 -7.14
C LEU A 136 5.71 -0.34 -7.56
N THR A 137 4.81 0.13 -8.43
CA THR A 137 3.72 -0.68 -8.98
C THR A 137 4.27 -1.87 -9.78
N GLN A 138 5.23 -1.62 -10.68
CA GLN A 138 5.85 -2.68 -11.48
C GLN A 138 6.57 -3.71 -10.59
N LEU A 139 7.32 -3.26 -9.58
CA LEU A 139 8.01 -4.12 -8.64
C LEU A 139 7.03 -4.99 -7.85
N LYS A 140 5.91 -4.41 -7.40
CA LYS A 140 4.84 -5.15 -6.72
C LYS A 140 4.24 -6.23 -7.62
N ASP A 141 3.96 -5.92 -8.88
CA ASP A 141 3.43 -6.89 -9.84
C ASP A 141 4.47 -7.98 -10.16
N TYR A 142 5.74 -7.63 -10.39
CA TYR A 142 6.82 -8.60 -10.58
C TYR A 142 7.02 -9.50 -9.36
N ALA A 143 7.01 -8.95 -8.14
CA ALA A 143 7.13 -9.71 -6.91
C ALA A 143 5.94 -10.66 -6.73
N THR A 144 4.72 -10.21 -7.04
CA THR A 144 3.52 -11.05 -6.99
C THR A 144 3.62 -12.20 -7.99
N ASN A 145 4.00 -11.91 -9.24
CA ASN A 145 4.17 -12.93 -10.27
C ASN A 145 5.31 -13.91 -9.95
N ALA A 146 6.40 -13.43 -9.36
CA ALA A 146 7.50 -14.29 -8.92
C ALA A 146 7.07 -15.24 -7.80
N VAL A 147 6.34 -14.76 -6.79
CA VAL A 147 5.82 -15.59 -5.69
C VAL A 147 4.82 -16.62 -6.21
N VAL A 148 3.90 -16.22 -7.08
CA VAL A 148 2.91 -17.11 -7.70
C VAL A 148 3.59 -18.18 -8.55
N SER A 149 4.58 -17.78 -9.37
CA SER A 149 5.35 -18.70 -10.20
C SER A 149 6.15 -19.69 -9.37
N GLU A 150 6.75 -19.25 -8.26
CA GLU A 150 7.50 -20.12 -7.35
C GLU A 150 6.58 -21.13 -6.66
N GLN A 151 5.42 -20.69 -6.20
CA GLN A 151 4.42 -21.56 -5.60
C GLN A 151 3.86 -22.58 -6.61
N SER A 152 3.59 -22.15 -7.84
CA SER A 152 3.18 -23.04 -8.94
C SER A 152 4.26 -24.09 -9.21
N ARG A 153 5.53 -23.67 -9.28
CA ARG A 153 6.68 -24.56 -9.45
C ARG A 153 6.75 -25.59 -8.33
N HIS A 154 6.58 -25.18 -7.07
CA HIS A 154 6.54 -26.08 -5.92
C HIS A 154 5.45 -27.16 -6.06
N PHE A 155 4.21 -26.77 -6.37
CA PHE A 155 3.12 -27.73 -6.58
C PHE A 155 3.35 -28.65 -7.79
N SER A 156 3.94 -28.12 -8.87
CA SER A 156 4.30 -28.89 -10.06
C SER A 156 5.39 -29.93 -9.75
N ALA A 157 6.37 -29.58 -8.93
CA ALA A 157 7.42 -30.48 -8.45
C ALA A 157 6.83 -31.58 -7.55
N GLU A 158 5.99 -31.22 -6.58
CA GLU A 158 5.32 -32.17 -5.70
C GLU A 158 4.41 -33.14 -6.48
N ALA A 159 3.70 -32.62 -7.50
CA ALA A 159 2.93 -33.44 -8.41
C ALA A 159 3.83 -34.48 -9.10
N LYS A 160 4.97 -34.06 -9.66
CA LYS A 160 5.92 -35.01 -10.26
C LYS A 160 6.40 -36.04 -9.25
N GLY A 161 6.71 -35.65 -8.00
CA GLY A 161 7.06 -36.59 -6.92
C GLY A 161 6.01 -37.69 -6.73
N HIS A 162 4.74 -37.29 -6.58
CA HIS A 162 3.62 -38.23 -6.49
C HIS A 162 3.39 -39.06 -7.74
N SER A 163 3.70 -38.54 -8.94
CA SER A 163 3.65 -39.32 -10.18
C SER A 163 4.67 -40.45 -10.20
N HIS A 164 5.91 -40.19 -9.76
CA HIS A 164 6.94 -41.23 -9.65
C HIS A 164 6.58 -42.24 -8.57
N ALA A 165 6.10 -41.79 -7.41
CA ALA A 165 5.61 -42.67 -6.35
C ALA A 165 4.46 -43.56 -6.84
N ALA A 166 3.52 -43.03 -7.62
CA ALA A 166 2.46 -43.82 -8.25
C ALA A 166 3.04 -44.91 -9.15
N TRP A 167 4.02 -44.60 -9.99
CA TRP A 167 4.68 -45.61 -10.83
C TRP A 167 5.43 -46.68 -10.01
N ALA A 168 6.06 -46.30 -8.90
CA ALA A 168 6.68 -47.25 -7.99
C ALA A 168 5.64 -48.22 -7.36
N TRP A 169 4.50 -47.68 -6.90
CA TRP A 169 3.39 -48.50 -6.37
C TRP A 169 2.75 -49.38 -7.44
N PHE A 170 2.69 -48.91 -8.69
CA PHE A 170 2.24 -49.72 -9.82
C PHE A 170 3.20 -50.90 -10.08
N GLY A 171 4.52 -50.67 -10.01
CA GLY A 171 5.51 -51.74 -10.06
C GLY A 171 5.32 -52.76 -8.93
N GLY A 172 5.09 -52.29 -7.70
CA GLY A 172 4.77 -53.15 -6.55
C GLY A 172 3.49 -53.98 -6.76
N MET A 173 2.45 -53.38 -7.33
CA MET A 173 1.21 -54.07 -7.69
C MET A 173 1.46 -55.16 -8.73
N SER A 174 2.25 -54.87 -9.77
CA SER A 174 2.64 -55.84 -10.80
C SER A 174 3.42 -57.01 -10.19
N LEU A 175 4.36 -56.73 -9.28
CA LEU A 175 5.14 -57.77 -8.60
C LEU A 175 4.26 -58.65 -7.71
N ALA A 176 3.33 -58.06 -6.95
CA ALA A 176 2.36 -58.81 -6.15
C ALA A 176 1.46 -59.70 -7.03
N ALA A 177 0.97 -59.19 -8.16
CA ALA A 177 0.17 -59.96 -9.11
C ALA A 177 0.94 -61.14 -9.73
N ILE A 178 2.21 -60.93 -10.09
CA ILE A 178 3.10 -62.00 -10.56
C ILE A 178 3.30 -63.06 -9.47
N THR A 179 3.51 -62.63 -8.22
CA THR A 179 3.71 -63.54 -7.08
C THR A 179 2.47 -64.41 -6.83
N ILE A 180 1.27 -63.82 -6.88
CA ILE A 180 0.00 -64.55 -6.79
C ILE A 180 -0.11 -65.57 -7.94
N SER A 181 0.23 -65.16 -9.17
CA SER A 181 0.14 -66.02 -10.36
C SER A 181 1.11 -67.21 -10.29
N ILE A 182 2.37 -66.97 -9.90
CA ILE A 182 3.41 -68.02 -9.76
C ILE A 182 3.06 -68.98 -8.64
N THR A 183 2.65 -68.46 -7.47
CA THR A 183 2.28 -69.31 -6.31
C THR A 183 1.05 -70.17 -6.60
N ALA A 184 0.04 -69.61 -7.28
CA ALA A 184 -1.13 -70.38 -7.71
C ALA A 184 -0.76 -71.46 -8.74
N TRP A 185 0.08 -71.12 -9.73
CA TRP A 185 0.54 -72.07 -10.74
C TRP A 185 1.36 -73.22 -10.14
N TRP A 186 2.31 -72.90 -9.26
CA TRP A 186 3.12 -73.90 -8.56
C TRP A 186 2.28 -74.79 -7.64
N ALA A 187 1.33 -74.21 -6.90
CA ALA A 187 0.44 -74.94 -6.02
C ALA A 187 -0.49 -75.91 -6.78
N SER A 188 -0.90 -75.56 -8.01
CA SER A 188 -1.72 -76.42 -8.87
C SER A 188 -0.93 -77.62 -9.41
N ARG A 189 0.37 -77.45 -9.71
CA ARG A 189 1.23 -78.52 -10.22
C ARG A 189 1.76 -79.47 -9.14
N ASN A 190 1.85 -79.00 -7.89
CA ASN A 190 2.40 -79.76 -6.78
C ASN A 190 1.33 -79.95 -5.69
N PRO A 191 0.49 -81.00 -5.75
CA PRO A 191 -0.40 -81.34 -4.65
C PRO A 191 0.39 -81.61 -3.37
N PRO A 192 -0.15 -81.31 -2.17
CA PRO A 192 0.52 -81.65 -0.92
C PRO A 192 0.67 -83.18 -0.81
N ALA A 193 1.87 -83.65 -0.47
CA ALA A 193 2.19 -85.08 -0.35
C ALA A 193 1.39 -85.81 0.76
N SER A 194 0.79 -85.05 1.68
CA SER A 194 -0.07 -85.54 2.77
C SER A 194 -1.53 -85.71 2.36
N LEU A 195 -1.81 -86.03 1.09
CA LEU A 195 -3.10 -86.52 0.65
C LEU A 195 -3.29 -87.92 1.25
N ILE A 196 -3.71 -87.97 2.52
CA ILE A 196 -3.98 -89.22 3.21
C ILE A 196 -5.36 -89.68 2.77
N ASP A 197 -5.38 -90.78 2.01
CA ASP A 197 -6.60 -91.42 1.54
C ASP A 197 -7.56 -91.66 2.72
N GLY A 198 -8.74 -91.03 2.65
CA GLY A 198 -9.84 -91.24 3.60
C GLY A 198 -10.04 -90.16 4.68
N SER A 199 -9.22 -89.10 4.75
CA SER A 199 -9.35 -88.05 5.79
C SER A 199 -9.49 -86.63 5.19
N LEU A 200 -10.74 -86.14 5.12
CA LEU A 200 -11.04 -84.75 4.73
C LEU A 200 -10.36 -83.69 5.64
N PRO A 201 -10.35 -83.83 6.98
CA PRO A 201 -9.79 -82.79 7.86
C PRO A 201 -8.29 -82.58 7.63
N LEU A 202 -7.54 -83.67 7.46
CA LEU A 202 -6.09 -83.63 7.33
C LEU A 202 -5.65 -83.04 5.98
N THR A 203 -6.44 -83.28 4.94
CA THR A 203 -6.26 -82.67 3.62
C THR A 203 -6.44 -81.15 3.69
N ILE A 204 -7.46 -80.65 4.40
CA ILE A 204 -7.69 -79.21 4.56
C ILE A 204 -6.52 -78.53 5.27
N PHE A 205 -6.03 -79.11 6.38
CA PHE A 205 -4.88 -78.56 7.11
C PHE A 205 -3.62 -78.44 6.24
N ALA A 206 -3.42 -79.37 5.30
CA ALA A 206 -2.28 -79.33 4.37
C ALA A 206 -2.33 -78.14 3.39
N TYR A 207 -3.51 -77.58 3.09
CA TYR A 207 -3.68 -76.42 2.21
C TYR A 207 -3.60 -75.07 2.93
N ILE A 208 -3.78 -75.02 4.26
CA ILE A 208 -3.80 -73.77 5.04
C ILE A 208 -2.56 -72.88 4.77
N PRO A 209 -1.32 -73.39 4.77
CA PRO A 209 -0.15 -72.53 4.54
C PRO A 209 -0.18 -71.82 3.17
N ARG A 210 -0.72 -72.48 2.14
CA ARG A 210 -0.86 -71.90 0.79
C ARG A 210 -1.90 -70.78 0.77
N PHE A 211 -3.01 -70.95 1.48
CA PHE A 211 -4.02 -69.91 1.67
C PHE A 211 -3.51 -68.72 2.48
N VAL A 212 -2.66 -68.95 3.48
CA VAL A 212 -2.03 -67.87 4.26
C VAL A 212 -1.12 -67.03 3.36
N ILE A 213 -0.25 -67.67 2.56
CA ILE A 213 0.63 -66.97 1.61
C ILE A 213 -0.19 -66.17 0.59
N LEU A 214 -1.23 -66.76 0.01
CA LEU A 214 -2.13 -66.07 -0.92
C LEU A 214 -2.85 -64.88 -0.26
N SER A 215 -3.33 -65.05 0.97
CA SER A 215 -3.99 -63.98 1.74
C SER A 215 -3.05 -62.79 1.97
N ILE A 216 -1.79 -63.06 2.35
CA ILE A 216 -0.77 -62.03 2.53
C ILE A 216 -0.47 -61.31 1.21
N ALA A 217 -0.36 -62.05 0.10
CA ALA A 217 -0.10 -61.48 -1.21
C ALA A 217 -1.27 -60.61 -1.71
N PHE A 218 -2.53 -61.04 -1.49
CA PHE A 218 -3.72 -60.23 -1.77
C PHE A 218 -3.79 -58.98 -0.91
N TYR A 219 -3.42 -59.06 0.37
CA TYR A 219 -3.34 -57.91 1.25
C TYR A 219 -2.29 -56.90 0.77
N ALA A 220 -1.09 -57.37 0.40
CA ALA A 220 -0.04 -56.53 -0.17
C ALA A 220 -0.49 -55.87 -1.49
N LEU A 221 -1.19 -56.60 -2.36
CA LEU A 221 -1.78 -56.07 -3.59
C LEU A 221 -2.79 -54.94 -3.29
N SER A 222 -3.68 -55.15 -2.32
CA SER A 222 -4.66 -54.16 -1.88
C SER A 222 -3.99 -52.90 -1.33
N LEU A 223 -2.93 -53.05 -0.52
CA LEU A 223 -2.16 -51.93 0.02
C LEU A 223 -1.48 -51.12 -1.09
N CYS A 224 -0.85 -51.80 -2.05
CA CYS A 224 -0.24 -51.15 -3.23
C CYS A 224 -1.30 -50.41 -4.05
N ALA A 225 -2.49 -51.00 -4.25
CA ALA A 225 -3.59 -50.37 -4.97
C ALA A 225 -4.12 -49.12 -4.27
N ARG A 226 -4.24 -49.15 -2.94
CA ARG A 226 -4.64 -47.97 -2.16
C ARG A 226 -3.62 -46.85 -2.27
N ASN A 227 -2.33 -47.17 -2.13
CA ASN A 227 -1.25 -46.17 -2.23
C ASN A 227 -1.08 -45.62 -3.65
N PHE A 228 -1.28 -46.44 -4.68
CA PHE A 228 -1.31 -46.01 -6.07
C PHE A 228 -2.40 -44.97 -6.31
N ARG A 229 -3.64 -45.26 -5.88
CA ARG A 229 -4.77 -44.34 -6.01
C ARG A 229 -4.53 -43.03 -5.27
N ALA A 230 -4.04 -43.10 -4.02
CA ALA A 230 -3.71 -41.91 -3.23
C ALA A 230 -2.63 -41.05 -3.91
N SER A 231 -1.57 -41.67 -4.43
CA SER A 231 -0.50 -40.96 -5.15
C SER A 231 -1.01 -40.32 -6.44
N ARG A 232 -1.88 -41.01 -7.20
CA ARG A 232 -2.52 -40.44 -8.40
C ARG A 232 -3.48 -39.31 -8.08
N HIS A 233 -4.22 -39.41 -6.98
CA HIS A 233 -5.08 -38.33 -6.49
C HIS A 233 -4.25 -37.08 -6.18
N ASN A 234 -3.20 -37.22 -5.35
CA ASN A 234 -2.34 -36.10 -4.98
C ASN A 234 -1.60 -35.50 -6.18
N TYR A 235 -1.22 -36.31 -7.16
CA TYR A 235 -0.67 -35.82 -8.43
C TYR A 235 -1.65 -34.87 -9.13
N ILE A 236 -2.91 -35.28 -9.31
CA ILE A 236 -3.92 -34.48 -10.02
C ILE A 236 -4.21 -33.18 -9.26
N ILE A 237 -4.40 -33.25 -7.94
CA ILE A 237 -4.68 -32.08 -7.12
C ILE A 237 -3.54 -31.06 -7.18
N ASN A 238 -2.30 -31.49 -6.98
CA ASN A 238 -1.17 -30.57 -7.03
C ASN A 238 -0.92 -30.03 -8.45
N ARG A 239 -1.14 -30.86 -9.49
CA ARG A 239 -1.07 -30.39 -10.87
C ARG A 239 -2.13 -29.32 -11.16
N HIS A 240 -3.35 -29.53 -10.68
CA HIS A 240 -4.44 -28.57 -10.83
C HIS A 240 -4.14 -27.25 -10.09
N ARG A 241 -3.62 -27.31 -8.86
CA ARG A 241 -3.17 -26.13 -8.11
C ARG A 241 -2.09 -25.34 -8.83
N SER A 242 -1.10 -26.00 -9.42
CA SER A 242 -0.06 -25.37 -10.24
C SER A 242 -0.67 -24.67 -11.46
N VAL A 243 -1.53 -25.36 -12.21
CA VAL A 243 -2.18 -24.77 -13.40
C VAL A 243 -3.08 -23.59 -13.03
N ALA A 244 -3.78 -23.64 -11.89
CA ALA A 244 -4.61 -22.54 -11.41
C ALA A 244 -3.76 -21.29 -11.08
N LEU A 245 -2.60 -21.46 -10.44
CA LEU A 245 -1.66 -20.37 -10.15
C LEU A 245 -1.01 -19.80 -11.40
N ASP A 246 -0.61 -20.65 -12.36
CA ASP A 246 -0.07 -20.19 -13.64
C ASP A 246 -1.12 -19.36 -14.40
N THR A 247 -2.36 -19.86 -14.45
CA THR A 247 -3.47 -19.16 -15.10
C THR A 247 -3.81 -17.85 -14.39
N PHE A 248 -3.76 -17.81 -13.05
CA PHE A 248 -3.90 -16.58 -12.28
C PHE A 248 -2.88 -15.53 -12.69
N SER A 249 -1.60 -15.88 -12.79
CA SER A 249 -0.56 -14.92 -13.14
C SER A 249 -0.80 -14.28 -14.52
N VAL A 250 -1.28 -15.07 -15.49
CA VAL A 250 -1.62 -14.61 -16.84
C VAL A 250 -2.85 -13.70 -16.80
N LEU A 251 -3.93 -14.13 -16.15
CA LEU A 251 -5.19 -13.37 -16.08
C LEU A 251 -5.08 -12.06 -15.27
N ALA A 252 -4.31 -12.11 -14.18
CA ALA A 252 -4.04 -10.95 -13.34
C ALA A 252 -3.12 -9.93 -14.03
N SER A 253 -2.24 -10.39 -14.93
CA SER A 253 -1.39 -9.50 -15.74
C SER A 253 -2.10 -8.94 -16.97
N SER A 254 -3.12 -9.63 -17.50
CA SER A 254 -3.89 -9.19 -18.67
C SER A 254 -5.02 -8.22 -18.36
N THR A 255 -5.36 -8.02 -17.08
CA THR A 255 -6.53 -7.25 -16.66
C THR A 255 -6.12 -5.94 -15.99
N ALA A 256 -6.64 -4.81 -16.46
CA ALA A 256 -6.38 -3.48 -15.88
C ALA A 256 -7.31 -3.12 -14.70
N ASP A 257 -8.48 -3.76 -14.59
CA ASP A 257 -9.45 -3.47 -13.54
C ASP A 257 -9.11 -4.23 -12.24
N SER A 258 -8.90 -3.47 -11.15
CA SER A 258 -8.64 -4.01 -9.82
C SER A 258 -9.77 -4.90 -9.32
N LYS A 259 -11.04 -4.59 -9.63
CA LYS A 259 -12.19 -5.38 -9.17
C LYS A 259 -12.20 -6.77 -9.81
N VAL A 260 -11.81 -6.85 -11.08
CA VAL A 260 -11.73 -8.12 -11.79
C VAL A 260 -10.54 -8.94 -11.26
N LYS A 261 -9.40 -8.29 -10.95
CA LYS A 261 -8.24 -8.95 -10.32
C LYS A 261 -8.61 -9.57 -8.96
N ASP A 262 -9.39 -8.88 -8.14
CA ASP A 262 -9.87 -9.39 -6.85
C ASP A 262 -10.85 -10.57 -7.01
N ALA A 263 -11.75 -10.52 -7.99
CA ALA A 263 -12.66 -11.62 -8.30
C ALA A 263 -11.91 -12.87 -8.79
N ILE A 264 -10.90 -12.69 -9.66
CA ILE A 264 -10.04 -13.79 -10.11
C ILE A 264 -9.25 -14.37 -8.93
N LEU A 265 -8.70 -13.51 -8.05
CA LEU A 265 -7.98 -13.97 -6.85
C LEU A 265 -8.87 -14.80 -5.92
N ALA A 266 -10.10 -14.36 -5.68
CA ALA A 266 -11.07 -15.09 -4.88
C ALA A 266 -11.40 -16.46 -5.50
N GLN A 267 -11.64 -16.50 -6.81
CA GLN A 267 -11.91 -17.74 -7.54
C GLN A 267 -10.71 -18.71 -7.49
N VAL A 268 -9.50 -18.20 -7.72
CA VAL A 268 -8.27 -19.01 -7.68
C VAL A 268 -8.00 -19.52 -6.28
N SER A 269 -8.24 -18.70 -5.25
CA SER A 269 -8.12 -19.12 -3.85
C SER A 269 -9.09 -20.27 -3.53
N SER A 270 -10.37 -20.12 -3.90
CA SER A 270 -11.35 -21.21 -3.79
C SER A 270 -10.88 -22.47 -4.54
N THR A 271 -10.36 -22.31 -5.76
CA THR A 271 -9.87 -23.41 -6.59
C THR A 271 -8.68 -24.16 -5.97
N ILE A 272 -7.76 -23.45 -5.31
CA ILE A 272 -6.56 -24.03 -4.68
C ILE A 272 -6.89 -24.75 -3.36
N PHE A 273 -7.78 -24.15 -2.56
CA PHE A 273 -8.12 -24.64 -1.21
C PHE A 273 -9.33 -25.57 -1.17
N SER A 274 -10.12 -25.64 -2.24
CA SER A 274 -11.23 -26.61 -2.35
C SER A 274 -10.72 -28.05 -2.44
N SER A 275 -11.46 -28.96 -1.81
CA SER A 275 -11.30 -30.40 -2.01
C SER A 275 -11.93 -30.78 -3.35
N GLN A 276 -11.10 -31.06 -4.36
CA GLN A 276 -11.61 -31.53 -5.65
C GLN A 276 -11.66 -33.05 -5.71
N PRO A 277 -12.78 -33.64 -6.19
CA PRO A 277 -12.83 -35.05 -6.48
C PRO A 277 -11.94 -35.33 -7.68
N SER A 278 -10.91 -36.14 -7.47
CA SER A 278 -10.25 -36.82 -8.58
C SER A 278 -10.89 -38.19 -8.69
N GLY A 279 -11.08 -38.74 -9.90
CA GLY A 279 -11.64 -40.09 -10.10
C GLY A 279 -10.84 -41.23 -9.44
N TYR A 280 -9.81 -40.93 -8.66
CA TYR A 280 -9.04 -41.86 -7.82
C TYR A 280 -9.40 -41.79 -6.33
N ALA A 281 -10.21 -40.81 -5.89
CA ALA A 281 -10.71 -40.72 -4.52
C ALA A 281 -12.05 -41.46 -4.39
N ILE A 282 -12.14 -42.37 -3.42
CA ILE A 282 -13.28 -43.30 -3.27
C ILE A 282 -14.36 -42.74 -2.33
N ASP A 283 -14.01 -41.79 -1.44
CA ASP A 283 -14.88 -41.28 -0.36
C ASP A 283 -14.99 -39.74 -0.30
N GLN A 284 -14.98 -39.04 -1.43
CA GLN A 284 -15.27 -37.60 -1.39
C GLN A 284 -16.78 -37.37 -1.52
N ALA A 285 -17.38 -36.87 -0.43
CA ALA A 285 -18.68 -36.23 -0.49
C ALA A 285 -18.64 -35.11 -1.55
N GLU A 286 -19.71 -35.00 -2.33
CA GLU A 286 -19.83 -33.99 -3.38
C GLU A 286 -19.52 -32.61 -2.78
N PRO A 287 -18.54 -31.87 -3.33
CA PRO A 287 -18.16 -30.60 -2.74
C PRO A 287 -19.37 -29.66 -2.75
N LEU A 288 -19.69 -29.07 -1.59
CA LEU A 288 -20.74 -28.07 -1.45
C LEU A 288 -20.58 -27.01 -2.57
N PRO A 289 -21.67 -26.56 -3.22
CA PRO A 289 -21.59 -25.61 -4.31
C PRO A 289 -20.91 -24.32 -3.82
N GLN A 290 -19.64 -24.15 -4.18
CA GLN A 290 -18.90 -22.93 -3.90
C GLN A 290 -19.34 -21.87 -4.91
N ALA A 291 -19.49 -20.63 -4.44
CA ALA A 291 -19.93 -19.51 -5.26
C ALA A 291 -19.12 -19.47 -6.55
N THR A 292 -19.81 -19.61 -7.68
CA THR A 292 -19.15 -19.72 -8.98
C THR A 292 -18.60 -18.33 -9.36
N ALA A 293 -17.51 -18.25 -10.12
CA ALA A 293 -16.94 -16.97 -10.59
C ALA A 293 -18.02 -16.01 -11.15
N VAL A 294 -19.06 -16.56 -11.77
CA VAL A 294 -20.22 -15.84 -12.29
C VAL A 294 -21.06 -15.17 -11.19
N GLU A 295 -21.28 -15.82 -10.03
CA GLU A 295 -21.99 -15.22 -8.89
C GLU A 295 -21.18 -14.12 -8.22
N LEU A 296 -19.85 -14.30 -8.10
CA LEU A 296 -18.97 -13.24 -7.60
C LEU A 296 -18.97 -12.04 -8.55
N LEU A 297 -18.91 -12.26 -9.87
CA LEU A 297 -19.00 -11.20 -10.86
C LEU A 297 -20.39 -10.53 -10.91
N GLN A 298 -21.48 -11.29 -10.78
CA GLN A 298 -22.84 -10.74 -10.70
C GLN A 298 -23.08 -9.92 -9.42
N ARG A 299 -22.45 -10.30 -8.30
CA ARG A 299 -22.52 -9.54 -7.04
C ARG A 299 -21.74 -8.22 -7.10
N ILE A 300 -20.79 -8.10 -8.03
CA ILE A 300 -19.96 -6.90 -8.24
C ILE A 300 -20.53 -6.00 -9.36
N GLY A 301 -21.47 -6.50 -10.18
CA GLY A 301 -22.19 -5.72 -11.18
C GLY A 301 -23.13 -4.68 -10.56
N PRO A 302 -23.32 -3.50 -11.20
CA PRO A 302 -24.22 -2.48 -10.67
C PRO A 302 -25.67 -2.98 -10.71
N LYS A 303 -26.40 -2.75 -9.61
CA LYS A 303 -27.86 -2.59 -9.69
C LYS A 303 -28.18 -1.25 -10.34
#